data_AF-A0A3D3EQ68-F1
#
_entry.id   AF-A0A3D3EQ68-F1
#
_cell.length_a   1.000
_cell.length_b   1.000
_cell.length_c   1.000
_cell.angle_alpha   90.00
_cell.angle_beta   90.00
_cell.angle_gamma   90.00
#
_symmetry.space_group_name_H-M   'P 1'
#
loop_
_entity.id
_entity.type
_entity.pdbx_description
1 polymer ?
#
loop_
_entity_poly.entity_id
_entity_poly.type
_entity_poly.pdbx_seq_one_letter_code
_entity_poly.pdbx_strand_id
1 'polypeptide(L)' 'EYWIVDPNRRTIAVNYFEEDMVSIPYTFSSTVKVNIYEDLYIDFKEIEQLLNS' A
#
# COMPACT_ATOMS: atom_id res chain seq x y z
N GLU A 1 7.05 -8.84 -4.09
CA GLU A 1 6.02 -7.93 -3.60
C GLU A 1 5.61 -7.01 -4.72
N TYR A 2 4.31 -6.82 -4.95
CA TYR A 2 3.80 -5.82 -5.90
C TYR A 2 2.55 -5.15 -5.34
N TRP A 3 2.35 -3.89 -5.73
CA TRP A 3 1.37 -2.99 -5.12
C TRP A 3 0.41 -2.50 -6.19
N ILE A 4 -0.89 -2.59 -5.92
CA ILE A 4 -1.94 -2.00 -6.74
C ILE A 4 -2.57 -0.87 -5.93
N VAL A 5 -2.51 0.35 -6.45
CA VAL A 5 -3.15 1.53 -5.85
C VAL A 5 -4.39 1.85 -6.65
N ASP A 6 -5.55 1.92 -5.98
CA ASP A 6 -6.83 2.33 -6.58
C ASP A 6 -7.30 3.65 -5.93
N PRO A 7 -7.04 4.81 -6.57
CA PRO A 7 -7.47 6.12 -6.08
C PRO A 7 -8.99 6.27 -5.95
N ASN A 8 -9.78 5.62 -6.81
CA ASN A 8 -11.23 5.73 -6.79
C ASN A 8 -11.81 5.04 -5.56
N ARG A 9 -11.21 3.90 -5.17
CA ARG A 9 -11.60 3.14 -3.97
C ARG A 9 -10.86 3.58 -2.71
N ARG A 10 -9.82 4.42 -2.83
CA ARG A 10 -8.92 4.82 -1.73
C ARG A 10 -8.28 3.62 -1.02
N THR A 11 -7.94 2.59 -1.80
CA THR A 11 -7.38 1.34 -1.31
C THR A 11 -6.03 1.02 -1.95
N ILE A 12 -5.18 0.36 -1.20
CA ILE A 12 -3.91 -0.21 -1.66
C ILE A 12 -4.01 -1.72 -1.45
N ALA A 13 -3.67 -2.52 -2.45
CA ALA A 13 -3.51 -3.96 -2.30
C ALA A 13 -2.03 -4.32 -2.44
N VAL A 14 -1.44 -4.89 -1.38
CA VAL A 14 -0.06 -5.38 -1.40
C VAL A 14 -0.08 -6.89 -1.51
N ASN A 15 0.53 -7.40 -2.57
CA ASN A 15 0.63 -8.81 -2.84
C ASN A 15 2.03 -9.31 -2.48
N TYR A 16 2.08 -10.22 -1.52
CA TYR A 16 3.31 -10.86 -1.06
C TYR A 16 3.49 -12.21 -1.75
N PHE A 17 4.68 -12.45 -2.31
CA PHE A 17 5.03 -13.72 -2.93
C PHE A 17 5.67 -14.63 -1.86
N GLU A 18 4.86 -15.04 -0.88
CA GLU A 18 5.18 -16.14 0.04
C GLU A 18 4.43 -17.40 -0.39
N GLU A 19 4.64 -18.53 0.30
CA GLU A 19 4.12 -19.85 -0.07
C GLU A 19 2.61 -19.86 -0.41
N ASP A 20 1.82 -18.96 0.18
CA ASP A 20 0.36 -18.87 -0.01
C ASP A 20 -0.14 -17.62 -0.79
N MET A 21 0.73 -16.88 -1.50
CA MET A 21 0.36 -15.66 -2.27
C MET A 21 -0.69 -14.78 -1.58
N VAL A 22 -0.30 -14.09 -0.50
CA VAL A 22 -1.24 -13.29 0.31
C VAL A 22 -1.40 -11.89 -0.28
N SER A 23 -2.65 -11.48 -0.52
CA SER A 23 -3.01 -10.09 -0.87
C SER A 23 -3.63 -9.38 0.34
N ILE A 24 -2.95 -8.37 0.88
CA ILE A 24 -3.42 -7.59 2.04
C ILE A 24 -3.91 -6.21 1.58
N PRO A 25 -5.17 -5.83 1.90
CA PRO A 25 -5.68 -4.50 1.63
C PRO A 25 -5.28 -3.50 2.73
N TYR A 26 -4.98 -2.26 2.32
CA TYR A 26 -4.72 -1.10 3.18
C TYR A 26 -5.50 0.12 2.70
N THR A 27 -5.61 1.12 3.57
CA THR A 27 -6.22 2.44 3.28
C THR A 27 -5.13 3.49 3.06
N PHE A 28 -5.49 4.64 2.48
CA PHE A 28 -4.53 5.74 2.30
C PHE A 28 -4.08 6.41 3.62
N SER A 29 -4.79 6.16 4.72
CA SER A 29 -4.33 6.54 6.07
C SER A 29 -3.26 5.61 6.64
N SER A 30 -2.93 4.51 5.95
CA SER A 30 -1.95 3.51 6.40
C SER A 30 -0.53 3.92 6.03
N THR A 31 0.41 3.60 6.91
CA THR A 31 1.84 3.49 6.60
C THR A 31 2.18 2.02 6.46
N VAL A 32 2.73 1.62 5.31
CA VAL A 32 2.95 0.21 4.99
C VAL A 32 4.45 -0.06 4.87
N LYS A 33 4.93 -1.10 5.57
CA LYS A 33 6.32 -1.57 5.48
C LYS A 33 6.53 -2.30 4.15
N VAL A 34 7.63 -2.00 3.46
CA VAL A 34 8.07 -2.73 2.27
C VAL A 34 8.88 -3.94 2.71
N ASN A 35 8.53 -5.17 2.30
CA ASN A 35 9.20 -6.37 2.83
C ASN A 35 10.52 -6.71 2.13
N ILE A 36 10.88 -6.01 1.06
CA ILE A 36 12.16 -6.21 0.37
C ILE A 36 13.30 -5.32 0.90
N TYR A 37 13.01 -4.41 1.83
CA TYR A 37 14.01 -3.56 2.50
C TYR A 37 13.72 -3.50 4.01
N GLU A 38 14.77 -3.50 4.83
CA GLU A 38 14.60 -3.59 6.28
C GLU A 38 13.89 -2.37 6.90
N ASP A 39 14.21 -1.17 6.41
CA ASP A 39 13.81 0.11 6.99
C ASP A 39 13.01 1.01 6.04
N LEU A 40 12.39 0.44 4.99
CA LEU A 40 11.57 1.20 4.06
C LEU A 40 10.08 1.11 4.42
N TYR A 41 9.48 2.28 4.59
CA TYR A 41 8.05 2.46 4.85
C TYR A 41 7.48 3.47 3.87
N ILE A 42 6.27 3.23 3.39
CA ILE A 42 5.56 4.15 2.49
C ILE A 42 4.33 4.69 3.22
N ASP A 43 4.23 6.01 3.34
CA ASP A 43 3.05 6.73 3.84
C ASP A 43 2.21 7.20 2.63
N PHE A 44 0.92 6.84 2.62
CA PHE A 44 0.00 7.17 1.52
C PHE A 44 -0.84 8.43 1.77
N LYS A 45 -0.64 9.12 2.90
CA LYS A 45 -1.39 10.34 3.23
C LYS A 45 -1.27 11.43 2.18
N GLU A 46 -0.12 11.56 1.53
CA GLU A 46 0.07 12.56 0.46
C GLU A 46 -0.87 12.31 -0.72
N ILE A 47 -1.16 11.03 -1.05
CA ILE A 47 -2.12 10.69 -2.10
C ILE A 47 -3.54 11.07 -1.68
N GLU A 48 -3.89 10.85 -0.41
CA GLU A 48 -5.18 11.31 0.12
C GLU A 48 -5.32 12.83 0.03
N GLN A 49 -4.26 13.59 0.34
CA GLN A 49 -4.27 15.04 0.22
C GLN A 49 -4.44 15.50 -1.23
N LEU A 50 -3.70 14.91 -2.18
CA LEU A 50 -3.78 15.24 -3.61
C LEU A 50 -5.16 14.95 -4.23
N LEU A 51 -5.89 13.96 -3.74
CA LEU A 51 -7.23 13.63 -4.26
C LEU A 51 -8.34 14.48 -3.65
N ASN A 52 -8.06 15.16 -2.54
CA ASN A 52 -9.01 16.04 -1.87
C ASN A 52 -8.76 17.54 -2.17
N SER A 53 -7.72 17.86 -2.96
CA SER A 53 -7.39 19.22 -3.43
C SER A 53 -8.02 19.55 -4.77
#